data_AF-A0A7K0FUM7-F1
#
_entry.id   AF-A0A7K0FUM7-F1
#
_cell.length_a   1.000
_cell.length_b   1.000
_cell.length_c   1.000
_cell.angle_alpha   90.00
_cell.angle_beta   90.00
_cell.angle_gamma   90.00
#
_symmetry.space_group_name_H-M   'P 1'
#
loop_
_entity.id
_entity.type
_entity.pdbx_description
1 polymer ?
#
loop_
_entity_poly.entity_id
_entity_poly.type
_entity_poly.pdbx_seq_one_letter_code
_entity_poly.pdbx_strand_id
1 'polypeptide(L)'
;MQNLPGYAIAFLCGTIALYTLQKLTGYIDQGKRKGHPATLDPKVIQQMVDEYRNNHLAAINKALGVSDAYSVSFGLKTLKKFIADIEFYSKKVNPRITDNTLGIRFYYAAYPKDTDWGSFENEKSIGKDYAQKHTLIMIPTLKKNSNSGSYLDYDFNPLDRTTFLIKDRDQERPITLMAMSADRSDNQSHQVMAQNHGQLIPPAQIIQESY
;
A
#
# COMPACT_ATOMS: atom_id res chain seq x y z
N MET A 1 -17.06 -58.80 -2.10
CA MET A 1 -16.42 -58.01 -1.03
C MET A 1 -14.91 -58.11 -1.23
N GLN A 2 -14.17 -57.01 -1.04
CA GLN A 2 -12.68 -56.90 -0.94
C GLN A 2 -12.03 -56.05 -2.04
N ASN A 3 -12.08 -54.74 -1.88
CA ASN A 3 -11.02 -53.78 -2.27
C ASN A 3 -10.98 -52.57 -1.30
N LEU A 4 -11.65 -52.67 -0.15
CA LEU A 4 -11.67 -51.64 0.90
C LEU A 4 -10.28 -51.25 1.46
N PRO A 5 -9.31 -52.19 1.65
CA PRO A 5 -8.05 -51.81 2.28
C PRO A 5 -7.12 -51.02 1.35
N GLY A 6 -7.17 -51.24 0.04
CA GLY A 6 -6.31 -50.54 -0.93
C GLY A 6 -6.64 -49.05 -1.05
N TYR A 7 -7.93 -48.70 -1.09
CA TYR A 7 -8.37 -47.30 -1.12
C TYR A 7 -8.06 -46.58 0.20
N ALA A 8 -8.24 -47.24 1.33
CA ALA A 8 -7.92 -46.65 2.64
C ALA A 8 -6.41 -46.30 2.75
N ILE A 9 -5.53 -47.17 2.24
CA ILE A 9 -4.09 -46.92 2.20
C ILE A 9 -3.77 -45.75 1.24
N ALA A 10 -4.37 -45.73 0.04
CA ALA A 10 -4.15 -44.63 -0.92
C ALA A 10 -4.61 -43.27 -0.37
N PHE A 11 -5.75 -43.22 0.31
CA PHE A 11 -6.23 -42.00 0.98
C PHE A 11 -5.31 -41.57 2.12
N LEU A 12 -4.82 -42.50 2.94
CA LEU A 12 -3.89 -42.21 4.03
C LEU A 12 -2.54 -41.70 3.49
N CYS A 13 -2.01 -42.31 2.43
CA CYS A 13 -0.80 -41.83 1.76
C CYS A 13 -1.01 -40.44 1.14
N GLY A 14 -2.17 -40.20 0.54
CA GLY A 14 -2.53 -38.89 -0.04
C GLY A 14 -2.61 -37.79 1.01
N THR A 15 -3.23 -38.04 2.16
CA THR A 15 -3.34 -37.04 3.25
C THR A 15 -1.99 -36.76 3.91
N ILE A 16 -1.15 -37.78 4.11
CA ILE A 16 0.22 -37.62 4.62
C ILE A 16 1.08 -36.83 3.63
N ALA A 17 0.97 -37.12 2.33
CA ALA A 17 1.68 -36.38 1.29
C ALA A 17 1.25 -34.90 1.25
N LEU A 18 -0.07 -34.62 1.35
CA LEU A 18 -0.57 -33.24 1.39
C LEU A 18 -0.11 -32.49 2.65
N TYR A 19 -0.19 -33.14 3.81
CA TYR A 19 0.23 -32.56 5.08
C TYR A 19 1.74 -32.26 5.10
N THR A 20 2.55 -33.19 4.61
CA THR A 20 4.01 -32.99 4.51
C THR A 20 4.35 -31.88 3.53
N LEU A 21 3.65 -31.79 2.39
CA LEU A 21 3.83 -30.70 1.42
C LEU A 21 3.46 -29.32 2.00
N GLN A 22 2.35 -29.23 2.74
CA GLN A 22 1.93 -28.01 3.46
C GLN A 22 2.94 -27.61 4.54
N LYS A 23 3.46 -28.59 5.29
CA LYS A 23 4.47 -28.35 6.32
C LYS A 23 5.80 -27.92 5.71
N LEU A 24 6.20 -28.50 4.58
CA LEU A 24 7.42 -28.16 3.86
C LEU A 24 7.34 -26.74 3.27
N THR A 25 6.21 -26.36 2.68
CA THR A 25 5.97 -24.98 2.23
C THR A 25 6.03 -24.00 3.39
N GLY A 26 5.43 -24.34 4.54
CA GLY A 26 5.57 -23.56 5.77
C GLY A 26 7.02 -23.39 6.26
N TYR A 27 7.84 -24.45 6.20
CA TYR A 27 9.27 -24.38 6.56
C TYR A 27 10.10 -23.56 5.56
N ILE A 28 9.83 -23.68 4.26
CA ILE A 28 10.51 -22.90 3.22
C ILE A 28 10.20 -21.41 3.38
N ASP A 29 8.96 -21.05 3.72
CA ASP A 29 8.56 -19.67 4.00
C ASP A 29 9.19 -19.12 5.30
N GLN A 30 9.36 -19.96 6.32
CA GLN A 30 10.13 -19.59 7.52
C GLN A 30 11.62 -19.41 7.22
N GLY A 31 12.19 -20.23 6.33
CA GLY A 31 13.59 -20.14 5.90
C GLY A 31 13.94 -18.83 5.19
N LYS A 32 12.96 -18.20 4.51
CA LYS A 32 13.12 -16.87 3.90
C LYS A 32 13.13 -15.71 4.91
N ARG A 33 12.69 -15.92 6.16
CA ARG A 33 12.65 -14.89 7.21
C ARG A 33 13.97 -14.68 7.97
N LYS A 34 15.12 -14.98 7.35
CA LYS A 34 16.44 -14.71 7.96
C LYS A 34 16.91 -13.27 7.69
N GLY A 35 16.14 -12.30 8.15
CA GLY A 35 16.56 -10.90 8.25
C GLY A 35 16.51 -10.46 9.70
N HIS A 36 17.53 -9.72 10.16
CA HIS A 36 17.40 -9.00 11.43
C HIS A 36 16.30 -7.94 11.27
N PRO A 37 15.45 -7.72 12.28
CA PRO A 37 14.49 -6.63 12.21
C PRO A 37 15.22 -5.30 12.02
N ALA A 38 14.63 -4.40 11.25
CA ALA A 38 15.10 -3.01 11.22
C ALA A 38 14.89 -2.40 12.60
N THR A 39 15.93 -1.79 13.16
CA THR A 39 15.91 -1.17 14.49
C THR A 39 16.37 0.27 14.40
N LEU A 40 15.78 1.14 15.23
CA LEU A 40 16.18 2.54 15.39
C LEU A 40 16.22 2.87 16.88
N ASP A 41 17.17 3.71 17.31
CA ASP A 41 17.30 4.13 18.71
C ASP A 41 16.05 4.95 19.14
N PRO A 42 15.40 4.61 20.27
CA PRO A 42 14.27 5.37 20.79
C PRO A 42 14.53 6.88 20.95
N LYS A 43 15.76 7.30 21.28
CA LYS A 43 16.12 8.71 21.39
C LYS A 43 16.09 9.41 20.03
N VAL A 44 16.54 8.72 18.99
CA VAL A 44 16.48 9.25 17.61
C VAL A 44 15.02 9.35 17.16
N ILE A 45 14.19 8.34 17.45
CA ILE A 45 12.75 8.39 17.16
C ILE A 45 12.10 9.60 17.85
N GLN A 46 12.34 9.76 19.16
CA GLN A 46 11.77 10.86 19.94
C GLN A 46 12.20 12.21 19.36
N GLN A 47 13.50 12.40 19.11
CA GLN A 47 14.03 13.64 18.55
C GLN A 47 13.36 13.97 17.20
N MET A 48 13.26 13.00 16.28
CA MET A 48 12.62 13.23 14.98
C MET A 48 11.14 13.58 15.09
N VAL A 49 10.41 12.93 16.01
CA VAL A 49 9.00 13.22 16.28
C VAL A 49 8.83 14.62 16.87
N ASP A 50 9.68 14.99 17.82
CA ASP A 50 9.63 16.30 18.48
C ASP A 50 9.96 17.42 17.49
N GLU A 51 10.96 17.25 16.62
CA GLU A 51 11.30 18.21 15.57
C GLU A 51 10.12 18.44 14.60
N TYR A 52 9.43 17.36 14.19
CA TYR A 52 8.23 17.51 13.35
C TYR A 52 7.11 18.24 14.08
N ARG A 53 6.81 17.86 15.32
CA ARG A 53 5.69 18.43 16.10
C ARG A 53 5.92 19.90 16.45
N ASN A 54 7.13 20.23 16.89
CA ASN A 54 7.45 21.57 17.40
C ASN A 54 7.71 22.59 16.28
N ASN A 55 8.12 22.13 15.09
CA ASN A 55 8.42 23.02 13.97
C ASN A 55 7.39 22.90 12.85
N HIS A 56 7.30 21.75 12.18
CA HIS A 56 6.50 21.61 10.96
C HIS A 56 5.00 21.68 11.26
N LEU A 57 4.53 20.85 12.18
CA LEU A 57 3.13 20.82 12.58
C LEU A 57 2.70 22.16 13.20
N ALA A 58 3.54 22.75 14.05
CA ALA A 58 3.26 24.05 14.64
C ALA A 58 3.12 25.16 13.58
N ALA A 59 4.00 25.18 12.57
CA ALA A 59 3.92 26.12 11.46
C ALA A 59 2.64 25.92 10.62
N ILE A 60 2.31 24.66 10.30
CA ILE A 60 1.08 24.30 9.56
C ILE A 60 -0.17 24.74 10.32
N ASN A 61 -0.29 24.36 11.59
CA ASN A 61 -1.42 24.70 12.44
C ASN A 61 -1.59 26.22 12.56
N LYS A 62 -0.48 26.95 12.75
CA LYS A 62 -0.50 28.42 12.83
C LYS A 62 -0.92 29.06 11.52
N ALA A 63 -0.39 28.60 10.38
CA ALA A 63 -0.66 29.20 9.08
C ALA A 63 -2.07 28.92 8.58
N LEU A 64 -2.61 27.73 8.86
CA LEU A 64 -3.93 27.31 8.39
C LEU A 64 -5.04 27.51 9.42
N GLY A 65 -4.71 27.82 10.67
CA GLY A 65 -5.68 27.97 11.76
C GLY A 65 -6.38 26.65 12.13
N VAL A 66 -5.69 25.52 11.99
CA VAL A 66 -6.24 24.17 12.21
C VAL A 66 -5.53 23.45 13.37
N SER A 67 -6.13 22.34 13.82
CA SER A 67 -5.48 21.35 14.69
C SER A 67 -5.32 20.05 13.92
N ASP A 68 -4.15 19.92 13.32
CA ASP A 68 -3.85 18.87 12.36
C ASP A 68 -3.36 17.56 13.02
N ALA A 69 -3.44 16.47 12.26
CA ALA A 69 -2.93 15.17 12.65
C ALA A 69 -1.39 15.13 12.60
N TYR A 70 -0.78 14.46 13.57
CA TYR A 70 0.66 14.30 13.67
C TYR A 70 1.15 12.87 13.42
N SER A 71 0.24 11.91 13.27
CA SER A 71 0.57 10.57 12.81
C SER A 71 -0.62 9.89 12.14
N VAL A 72 -0.31 8.89 11.31
CA VAL A 72 -1.26 8.00 10.64
C VAL A 72 -0.91 6.56 11.01
N SER A 73 -1.90 5.77 11.40
CA SER A 73 -1.74 4.37 11.77
C SER A 73 -2.49 3.44 10.84
N PHE A 74 -1.79 2.52 10.17
CA PHE A 74 -2.39 1.55 9.26
C PHE A 74 -2.57 0.19 9.94
N GLY A 75 -3.75 -0.41 9.78
CA GLY A 75 -3.98 -1.78 10.23
C GLY A 75 -3.10 -2.77 9.48
N LEU A 76 -2.36 -3.61 10.20
CA LEU A 76 -1.44 -4.59 9.62
C LEU A 76 -2.11 -5.53 8.61
N LYS A 77 -3.39 -5.88 8.83
CA LYS A 77 -4.17 -6.71 7.89
C LYS A 77 -4.37 -6.00 6.55
N THR A 78 -4.75 -4.73 6.59
CA THR A 78 -4.94 -3.89 5.40
C THR A 78 -3.64 -3.69 4.65
N LEU A 79 -2.55 -3.36 5.36
CA LEU A 79 -1.24 -3.14 4.74
C LEU A 79 -0.72 -4.42 4.06
N LYS A 80 -0.81 -5.58 4.74
CA LYS A 80 -0.43 -6.87 4.16
C LYS A 80 -1.26 -7.22 2.93
N LYS A 81 -2.57 -6.99 2.98
CA LYS A 81 -3.45 -7.20 1.83
C LYS A 81 -3.05 -6.30 0.65
N PHE A 82 -2.82 -5.02 0.91
CA PHE A 82 -2.42 -4.07 -0.14
C PHE A 82 -1.11 -4.48 -0.82
N ILE A 83 -0.09 -4.87 -0.03
CA ILE A 83 1.18 -5.40 -0.56
C ILE A 83 0.93 -6.65 -1.42
N ALA A 84 0.16 -7.61 -0.92
CA ALA A 84 -0.15 -8.84 -1.66
C ALA A 84 -0.92 -8.58 -2.96
N ASP A 85 -1.85 -7.62 -2.96
CA ASP A 85 -2.58 -7.21 -4.15
C ASP A 85 -1.62 -6.60 -5.18
N ILE A 86 -0.70 -5.71 -4.78
CA ILE A 86 0.31 -5.14 -5.68
C ILE A 86 1.11 -6.27 -6.35
N GLU A 87 1.63 -7.21 -5.57
CA GLU A 87 2.42 -8.34 -6.08
C GLU A 87 1.61 -9.19 -7.08
N PHE A 88 0.38 -9.54 -6.71
CA PHE A 88 -0.50 -10.39 -7.51
C PHE A 88 -0.87 -9.73 -8.84
N TYR A 89 -1.38 -8.50 -8.82
CA TYR A 89 -1.84 -7.81 -10.03
C TYR A 89 -0.66 -7.44 -10.94
N SER A 90 0.49 -7.08 -10.38
CA SER A 90 1.69 -6.80 -11.18
C SER A 90 2.18 -8.05 -11.93
N LYS A 91 2.27 -9.20 -11.24
CA LYS A 91 2.68 -10.48 -11.86
C LYS A 91 1.67 -11.00 -12.89
N LYS A 92 0.38 -10.71 -12.69
CA LYS A 92 -0.68 -11.04 -13.66
C LYS A 92 -0.51 -10.28 -14.98
N VAL A 93 0.01 -9.05 -14.94
CA VAL A 93 0.30 -8.26 -16.15
C VAL A 93 1.63 -8.67 -16.77
N ASN A 94 2.70 -8.78 -15.96
CA ASN A 94 4.02 -9.19 -16.42
C ASN A 94 4.65 -10.19 -15.44
N PRO A 95 4.71 -11.49 -15.79
CA PRO A 95 5.28 -12.53 -14.94
C PRO A 95 6.78 -12.36 -14.61
N ARG A 96 7.50 -11.47 -15.33
CA ARG A 96 8.91 -11.17 -15.07
C ARG A 96 9.12 -10.16 -13.92
N ILE A 97 8.06 -9.51 -13.44
CA ILE A 97 8.15 -8.60 -12.30
C ILE A 97 8.43 -9.41 -11.03
N THR A 98 9.42 -8.95 -10.28
CA THR A 98 9.85 -9.59 -9.03
C THR A 98 9.59 -8.67 -7.85
N ASP A 99 9.45 -9.24 -6.66
CA ASP A 99 9.12 -8.47 -5.44
C ASP A 99 10.20 -7.42 -5.13
N ASN A 100 11.47 -7.69 -5.51
CA ASN A 100 12.58 -6.75 -5.35
C ASN A 100 12.48 -5.48 -6.22
N THR A 101 11.69 -5.56 -7.29
CA THR A 101 11.44 -4.42 -8.21
C THR A 101 10.21 -3.62 -7.82
N LEU A 102 9.37 -4.13 -6.91
CA LEU A 102 8.18 -3.45 -6.43
C LEU A 102 8.52 -2.62 -5.18
N GLY A 103 7.76 -1.55 -4.98
CA GLY A 103 7.83 -0.70 -3.81
C GLY A 103 6.52 0.02 -3.55
N ILE A 104 6.47 0.79 -2.48
CA ILE A 104 5.35 1.67 -2.14
C ILE A 104 5.92 3.06 -1.88
N ARG A 105 5.36 4.07 -2.54
CA ARG A 105 5.61 5.48 -2.23
C ARG A 105 4.49 6.00 -1.34
N PHE A 106 4.87 6.72 -0.29
CA PHE A 106 3.94 7.44 0.57
C PHE A 106 3.90 8.90 0.13
N TYR A 107 2.73 9.39 -0.27
CA TYR A 107 2.49 10.80 -0.52
C TYR A 107 1.91 11.45 0.72
N TYR A 108 2.51 12.56 1.15
CA TYR A 108 1.88 13.47 2.09
C TYR A 108 0.68 14.13 1.40
N ALA A 109 -0.51 13.92 1.95
CA ALA A 109 -1.75 14.43 1.41
C ALA A 109 -2.56 15.08 2.54
N ALA A 110 -3.66 15.73 2.18
CA ALA A 110 -4.64 16.23 3.14
C ALA A 110 -6.04 15.93 2.62
N TYR A 111 -6.96 15.66 3.55
CA TYR A 111 -8.38 15.58 3.21
C TYR A 111 -8.89 16.95 2.74
N PRO A 112 -9.92 16.98 1.86
CA PRO A 112 -10.49 18.23 1.38
C PRO A 112 -11.12 19.05 2.52
N LYS A 113 -11.46 20.30 2.20
CA LYS A 113 -12.27 21.14 3.10
C LYS A 113 -13.69 20.60 3.21
N ASP A 114 -14.38 20.94 4.28
CA ASP A 114 -15.79 20.57 4.48
C ASP A 114 -16.71 20.98 3.31
N THR A 115 -16.42 22.13 2.70
CA THR A 115 -17.18 22.65 1.55
C THR A 115 -17.03 21.79 0.30
N ASP A 116 -15.89 21.11 0.16
CA ASP A 116 -15.54 20.31 -1.02
C ASP A 116 -15.77 18.81 -0.77
N TRP A 117 -16.24 18.45 0.42
CA TRP A 117 -16.38 17.07 0.89
C TRP A 117 -17.37 16.23 0.07
N GLY A 118 -18.41 16.85 -0.49
CA GLY A 118 -19.42 16.14 -1.31
C GLY A 118 -18.84 15.42 -2.52
N SER A 119 -17.70 15.89 -3.04
CA SER A 119 -16.98 15.22 -4.14
C SER A 119 -16.12 14.03 -3.69
N PHE A 120 -15.95 13.85 -2.37
CA PHE A 120 -15.13 12.84 -1.72
C PHE A 120 -15.96 11.68 -1.13
N GLU A 121 -17.30 11.76 -1.16
CA GLU A 121 -18.25 10.82 -0.52
C GLU A 121 -18.17 9.36 -1.00
N ASN A 122 -17.40 9.07 -2.06
CA ASN A 122 -17.12 7.69 -2.45
C ASN A 122 -16.24 6.94 -1.42
N GLU A 123 -15.49 7.65 -0.56
CA GLU A 123 -14.83 7.08 0.63
C GLU A 123 -15.81 7.04 1.82
N LYS A 124 -16.84 6.19 1.72
CA LYS A 124 -18.00 6.07 2.66
C LYS A 124 -17.66 5.84 4.15
N SER A 125 -16.40 5.68 4.52
CA SER A 125 -15.97 5.35 5.89
C SER A 125 -15.32 6.50 6.65
N ILE A 126 -15.16 7.69 6.05
CA ILE A 126 -14.45 8.82 6.67
C ILE A 126 -15.41 9.99 6.84
N GLY A 127 -15.59 10.43 8.08
CA GLY A 127 -16.44 11.57 8.43
C GLY A 127 -15.77 12.92 8.12
N LYS A 128 -16.59 13.97 8.03
CA LYS A 128 -16.14 15.36 7.81
C LYS A 128 -15.18 15.89 8.89
N ASP A 129 -15.16 15.27 10.06
CA ASP A 129 -14.23 15.59 11.15
C ASP A 129 -12.74 15.36 10.78
N TYR A 130 -12.48 14.75 9.63
CA TYR A 130 -11.15 14.60 9.03
C TYR A 130 -10.79 15.74 8.06
N ALA A 131 -11.68 16.69 7.81
CA ALA A 131 -11.45 17.79 6.89
C ALA A 131 -10.16 18.55 7.18
N GLN A 132 -9.43 18.81 6.10
CA GLN A 132 -8.13 19.49 6.09
C GLN A 132 -7.01 18.81 6.90
N LYS A 133 -7.24 17.62 7.47
CA LYS A 133 -6.20 16.90 8.21
C LYS A 133 -5.23 16.21 7.25
N HIS A 134 -3.95 16.21 7.61
CA HIS A 134 -2.93 15.47 6.91
C HIS A 134 -3.20 13.96 6.97
N THR A 135 -2.90 13.29 5.86
CA THR A 135 -2.98 11.84 5.68
C THR A 135 -1.84 11.37 4.78
N LEU A 136 -1.73 10.05 4.62
CA LEU A 136 -0.78 9.44 3.71
C LEU A 136 -1.52 8.62 2.66
N ILE A 137 -1.16 8.80 1.39
CA ILE A 137 -1.64 7.94 0.30
C ILE A 137 -0.49 7.05 -0.14
N MET A 138 -0.70 5.74 -0.05
CA MET A 138 0.22 4.73 -0.55
C MET A 138 -0.05 4.43 -2.02
N ILE A 139 0.98 4.58 -2.86
CA ILE A 139 0.94 4.31 -4.31
C ILE A 139 1.99 3.24 -4.66
N PRO A 140 1.64 2.22 -5.48
CA PRO A 140 2.60 1.24 -5.95
C PRO A 140 3.69 1.87 -6.83
N THR A 141 4.93 1.39 -6.67
CA THR A 141 6.07 1.83 -7.48
C THR A 141 6.81 0.64 -8.08
N LEU A 142 7.41 0.86 -9.25
CA LEU A 142 8.26 -0.12 -9.91
C LEU A 142 9.64 0.50 -10.19
N LYS A 143 10.68 -0.28 -9.95
CA LYS A 143 12.07 0.10 -10.25
C LYS A 143 12.33 0.02 -11.75
N LYS A 144 12.84 1.11 -12.33
CA LYS A 144 13.37 1.15 -13.69
C LYS A 144 14.88 1.36 -13.66
N ASN A 145 15.60 0.60 -14.49
CA ASN A 145 17.01 0.88 -14.76
C ASN A 145 17.09 2.11 -15.68
N SER A 146 17.68 3.20 -15.19
CA SER A 146 17.99 4.37 -15.99
C SER A 146 19.21 4.09 -16.87
N ASN A 147 19.26 4.70 -18.06
CA ASN A 147 20.44 4.63 -18.94
C ASN A 147 21.72 5.18 -18.27
N SER A 148 21.60 5.88 -17.13
CA SER A 148 22.70 6.36 -16.29
C SER A 148 23.24 5.31 -15.28
N GLY A 149 22.70 4.09 -15.26
CA GLY A 149 23.06 3.06 -14.28
C GLY A 149 22.43 3.25 -12.88
N SER A 150 21.57 4.25 -12.71
CA SER A 150 20.81 4.49 -11.49
C SER A 150 19.42 3.87 -11.58
N TYR A 151 18.89 3.34 -10.48
CA TYR A 151 17.50 2.89 -10.42
C TYR A 151 16.59 4.06 -10.07
N LEU A 152 15.51 4.25 -10.83
CA LEU A 152 14.45 5.21 -10.52
C LEU A 152 13.16 4.46 -10.22
N ASP A 153 12.57 4.73 -9.06
CA ASP A 153 11.22 4.28 -8.71
C ASP A 153 10.20 5.19 -9.40
N TYR A 154 9.29 4.60 -10.17
CA TYR A 154 8.18 5.33 -10.79
C TYR A 154 6.84 4.79 -10.31
N ASP A 155 5.85 5.66 -10.23
CA ASP A 155 4.49 5.29 -9.82
C ASP A 155 3.76 4.59 -10.95
N PHE A 156 3.02 3.55 -10.62
CA PHE A 156 2.20 2.83 -11.59
C PHE A 156 0.94 2.28 -10.94
N ASN A 157 -0.03 1.87 -11.76
CA ASN A 157 -1.25 1.23 -11.31
C ASN A 157 -1.26 -0.23 -11.76
N PRO A 158 -1.09 -1.21 -10.85
CA PRO A 158 -1.16 -2.63 -11.18
C PRO A 158 -2.44 -3.08 -11.90
N LEU A 159 -3.52 -2.31 -11.80
CA LEU A 159 -4.80 -2.56 -12.48
C LEU A 159 -4.82 -2.07 -13.93
N ASP A 160 -3.92 -1.15 -14.29
CA ASP A 160 -3.86 -0.55 -15.62
C ASP A 160 -2.55 -0.91 -16.32
N ARG A 161 -2.67 -1.78 -17.34
CA ARG A 161 -1.54 -2.25 -18.14
C ARG A 161 -0.77 -1.12 -18.82
N THR A 162 -1.42 0.00 -19.14
CA THR A 162 -0.76 1.12 -19.81
C THR A 162 0.29 1.75 -18.91
N THR A 163 0.08 1.77 -17.59
CA THR A 163 1.01 2.36 -16.62
C THR A 163 2.30 1.56 -16.42
N PHE A 164 2.37 0.34 -16.95
CA PHE A 164 3.60 -0.43 -16.96
C PHE A 164 4.50 0.09 -18.09
N LEU A 165 5.70 0.58 -17.74
CA LEU A 165 6.72 0.94 -18.71
C LEU A 165 7.32 -0.35 -19.31
N ILE A 166 6.58 -1.00 -20.21
CA ILE A 166 7.05 -2.18 -20.95
C ILE A 166 8.03 -1.68 -22.01
N LYS A 167 9.25 -2.24 -22.01
CA LYS A 167 10.40 -1.84 -22.84
C LYS A 167 10.16 -1.84 -24.36
N ASP A 168 9.04 -2.35 -24.85
CA ASP A 168 8.75 -2.45 -26.29
C ASP A 168 8.12 -1.17 -26.90
N ARG A 169 8.05 -0.08 -26.14
CA ARG A 169 7.69 1.25 -26.66
C ARG A 169 8.81 2.25 -26.38
N ASP A 170 9.84 2.21 -27.22
CA ASP A 170 10.94 3.19 -27.23
C ASP A 170 10.49 4.62 -27.61
N GLN A 171 9.21 4.81 -27.93
CA GLN A 171 8.63 6.12 -28.18
C GLN A 171 7.19 6.13 -27.68
N GLU A 172 6.96 6.47 -26.42
CA GLU A 172 5.71 7.13 -26.00
C GLU A 172 5.79 7.56 -24.54
N ARG A 173 5.68 8.87 -24.37
CA ARG A 173 5.38 9.71 -23.20
C ARG A 173 5.42 9.02 -21.82
N PRO A 174 6.13 9.59 -20.84
CA PRO A 174 6.02 9.15 -19.45
C PRO A 174 4.56 9.26 -19.04
N ILE A 175 3.87 8.13 -18.91
CA ILE A 175 2.50 8.11 -18.43
C ILE A 175 2.54 8.73 -17.04
N THR A 176 1.81 9.82 -16.96
CA THR A 176 1.93 10.85 -15.96
C THR A 176 1.77 10.23 -14.57
N LEU A 177 2.59 10.69 -13.62
CA LEU A 177 2.54 10.32 -12.20
C LEU A 177 1.08 10.21 -11.73
N MET A 178 0.62 9.02 -11.34
CA MET A 178 -0.78 8.77 -10.94
C MET A 178 -1.23 9.69 -9.78
N ALA A 179 -0.29 10.12 -8.93
CA ALA A 179 -0.54 11.08 -7.84
C ALA A 179 -0.63 12.55 -8.29
N MET A 180 -0.08 12.90 -9.46
CA MET A 180 0.05 14.28 -9.95
C MET A 180 -0.74 14.55 -11.24
N SER A 181 -1.44 13.54 -11.76
CA SER A 181 -2.21 13.63 -12.98
C SER A 181 -3.49 12.80 -12.89
N ALA A 182 -4.58 13.51 -12.64
CA ALA A 182 -5.91 13.05 -12.97
C ALA A 182 -6.16 13.38 -14.45
N ASP A 183 -5.41 12.78 -15.37
CA ASP A 183 -5.69 12.98 -16.79
C ASP A 183 -7.10 12.44 -17.07
N ARG A 184 -7.99 13.33 -17.49
CA ARG A 184 -9.43 13.05 -17.70
C ARG A 184 -9.70 12.42 -19.06
N SER A 185 -8.66 11.97 -19.76
CA SER A 185 -8.82 11.30 -21.04
C SER A 185 -9.60 9.99 -20.86
N ASP A 186 -10.62 9.80 -21.69
CA ASP A 186 -11.64 8.72 -21.63
C ASP A 186 -11.06 7.29 -21.75
N ASN A 187 -9.74 7.17 -21.96
CA ASN A 187 -9.02 5.91 -22.20
C ASN A 187 -8.16 5.43 -21.02
N GLN A 188 -8.11 6.15 -19.89
CA GLN A 188 -7.42 5.68 -18.68
C GLN A 188 -8.41 5.10 -17.67
N SER A 189 -8.03 4.02 -16.98
CA SER A 189 -8.91 3.42 -15.98
C SER A 189 -9.16 4.42 -14.85
N HIS A 190 -10.42 4.74 -14.57
CA HIS A 190 -10.81 5.65 -13.47
C HIS A 190 -10.47 5.13 -12.07
N GLN A 191 -9.96 3.91 -11.94
CA GLN A 191 -9.62 3.27 -10.66
C GLN A 191 -8.11 3.09 -10.54
N VAL A 192 -7.51 3.78 -9.58
CA VAL A 192 -6.11 3.64 -9.22
C VAL A 192 -6.00 2.74 -8.00
N MET A 193 -5.13 1.73 -8.04
CA MET A 193 -4.76 0.98 -6.85
C MET A 193 -3.95 1.88 -5.92
N ALA A 194 -4.58 2.31 -4.84
CA ALA A 194 -4.00 3.17 -3.81
C ALA A 194 -4.59 2.81 -2.44
N GLN A 195 -3.90 3.21 -1.35
CA GLN A 195 -4.40 3.02 0.02
C GLN A 195 -4.21 4.31 0.85
N ASN A 196 -5.31 4.88 1.31
CA ASN A 196 -5.35 6.11 2.13
C ASN A 196 -5.79 5.84 3.58
N HIS A 197 -6.54 4.77 3.87
CA HIS A 197 -7.16 4.64 5.18
C HIS A 197 -6.19 4.09 6.25
N GLY A 198 -5.93 4.93 7.25
CA GLY A 198 -5.37 4.63 8.57
C GLY A 198 -6.05 5.50 9.64
N GLN A 199 -5.86 5.22 10.93
CA GLN A 199 -6.34 6.12 11.99
C GLN A 199 -5.39 7.32 12.14
N LEU A 200 -5.94 8.53 12.08
CA LEU A 200 -5.19 9.76 12.37
C LEU A 200 -5.07 9.97 13.89
N ILE A 201 -3.97 10.57 14.34
CA ILE A 201 -3.78 10.97 15.73
C ILE A 201 -3.50 12.49 15.79
N PRO A 202 -4.24 13.27 16.61
CA PRO A 202 -5.35 12.82 17.45
C PRO A 202 -6.52 12.31 16.59
N PRO A 203 -7.29 11.32 17.08
CA PRO A 203 -8.45 10.84 16.34
C PRO A 203 -9.37 12.02 16.05
N ALA A 204 -10.05 11.98 14.92
CA ALA A 204 -11.19 12.84 14.72
C ALA A 204 -12.17 12.64 15.90
N GLN A 205 -12.82 13.72 16.34
CA GLN A 205 -13.76 13.62 17.45
C GLN A 205 -14.76 12.51 17.11
N ILE A 206 -14.85 11.50 17.96
CA ILE A 206 -15.87 10.48 17.81
C ILE A 206 -17.19 11.20 18.09
N ILE A 207 -17.98 11.47 17.05
CA ILE A 207 -19.39 11.79 17.25
C ILE A 207 -19.97 10.54 17.89
N GLN A 208 -20.13 10.59 19.21
CA GLN A 208 -20.71 9.54 20.02
C GLN A 208 -22.17 9.42 19.59
N GLU A 209 -22.47 8.52 18.65
CA GLU A 209 -23.83 8.04 18.49
C GLU A 209 -24.15 7.18 19.73
N SER A 210 -24.70 7.86 20.74
CA SER A 210 -25.46 7.25 21.81
C SER A 210 -26.67 6.56 21.20
N TYR A 211 -26.74 5.23 21.33
CA TYR A 211 -28.02 4.52 21.33
C TYR A 211 -28.33 4.06 22.76
#